data_AF-A0A8T4S817-F1
#
_entry.id   AF-A0A8T4S817-F1
#
_cell.length_a   1.000
_cell.length_b   1.000
_cell.length_c   1.000
_cell.angle_alpha   90.00
_cell.angle_beta   90.00
_cell.angle_gamma   90.00
#
_symmetry.space_group_name_H-M   'P 1'
#
loop_
_entity.id
_entity.type
_entity.pdbx_description
1 polymer ?
#
loop_
_entity_poly.entity_id
_entity_poly.type
_entity_poly.pdbx_seq_one_letter_code
_entity_poly.pdbx_strand_id
1 'polypeptide(L)' 'MFYPANILEKIESESKKKGLFGLGTKTRIGTSGTALDVKLPKALVDFMSLQKGKEVIIEPINKQRFQVVLG' A
#
# COMPACT_ATOMS: atom_id res chain seq x y z
N MET A 1 -8.22 17.78 7.23
CA MET A 1 -6.95 18.36 6.75
C MET A 1 -7.19 18.86 5.34
N PHE A 2 -7.19 20.17 5.11
CA PHE A 2 -7.40 20.76 3.79
C PHE A 2 -6.05 21.22 3.24
N TYR A 3 -5.69 20.77 2.03
CA TYR A 3 -4.50 21.22 1.32
C TYR A 3 -4.92 22.27 0.28
N PRO A 4 -4.14 23.35 0.09
CA PRO A 4 -4.39 24.29 -1.00
C PRO A 4 -4.19 23.60 -2.37
N ALA A 5 -4.93 24.06 -3.38
CA ALA A 5 -5.01 23.41 -4.70
C ALA A 5 -3.65 23.20 -5.37
N ASN A 6 -2.75 24.18 -5.27
CA ASN A 6 -1.38 24.11 -5.82
C ASN A 6 -0.52 23.01 -5.16
N ILE A 7 -0.74 22.71 -3.88
CA ILE A 7 -0.05 21.62 -3.18
C ILE A 7 -0.61 20.27 -3.63
N LEU A 8 -1.93 20.18 -3.81
CA LEU A 8 -2.58 18.96 -4.29
C LEU A 8 -2.07 18.58 -5.69
N GLU A 9 -2.02 19.54 -6.62
CA GLU A 9 -1.48 19.31 -7.98
C GLU A 9 -0.04 18.83 -7.96
N LYS A 10 0.79 19.39 -7.08
CA LYS A 10 2.19 18.97 -6.92
C LYS A 10 2.29 17.54 -6.39
N ILE A 11 1.49 17.19 -5.38
CA ILE A 11 1.45 15.83 -4.81
C ILE A 11 0.97 14.82 -5.86
N GLU A 12 -0.08 15.16 -6.62
CA GLU A 12 -0.59 14.30 -7.69
C GLU A 12 0.45 14.10 -8.79
N SER A 13 1.08 15.17 -9.26
CA SER A 13 2.11 15.12 -10.30
C SER A 13 3.29 14.24 -9.88
N GLU A 14 3.81 14.44 -8.67
CA GLU A 14 4.90 13.62 -8.14
C GLU A 14 4.49 12.16 -7.90
N SER A 15 3.25 11.92 -7.45
CA SER A 15 2.72 10.56 -7.28
C SER A 15 2.57 9.84 -8.61
N LYS A 16 2.13 10.53 -9.67
CA LYS A 16 2.03 9.99 -11.03
C LYS A 16 3.42 9.65 -11.58
N LYS A 17 4.40 10.54 -11.42
CA LYS A 17 5.80 10.30 -11.83
C LYS A 17 6.40 9.06 -11.15
N LYS A 18 6.07 8.85 -9.88
CA LYS A 18 6.53 7.68 -9.11
C LYS A 18 5.69 6.42 -9.33
N GLY A 19 4.65 6.48 -10.17
CA GLY A 19 3.72 5.37 -10.40
C GLY A 19 2.82 5.02 -9.20
N LEU A 20 2.81 5.86 -8.17
CA LEU A 20 2.06 5.65 -6.92
C LEU A 20 0.60 6.11 -7.02
N PHE A 21 0.29 6.96 -8.01
CA PHE A 21 -1.03 7.53 -8.18
C PHE A 21 -2.06 6.43 -8.48
N GLY A 22 -3.13 6.37 -7.69
CA GLY A 22 -4.21 5.38 -7.85
C GLY A 22 -3.92 3.99 -7.25
N LEU A 23 -2.77 3.75 -6.63
CA LEU A 23 -2.48 2.46 -5.97
C LEU A 23 -3.17 2.29 -4.61
N GLY A 24 -3.50 3.42 -3.95
CA GLY A 24 -4.23 3.42 -2.70
C GLY A 24 -5.69 3.04 -2.91
N THR A 25 -6.08 1.82 -2.51
CA THR A 25 -7.46 1.35 -2.57
C THR A 25 -7.89 0.70 -1.27
N LYS A 26 -9.20 0.75 -0.98
CA LYS A 26 -9.77 0.08 0.18
C LYS A 26 -9.87 -1.42 -0.09
N THR A 27 -9.35 -2.19 0.83
CA THR A 27 -9.49 -3.65 0.87
C THR A 27 -10.07 -4.07 2.21
N ARG A 28 -10.29 -5.36 2.41
CA ARG A 28 -10.82 -5.94 3.65
C ARG A 28 -9.84 -6.95 4.22
N ILE A 29 -9.81 -7.06 5.54
CA ILE A 29 -9.11 -8.13 6.24
C ILE A 29 -9.91 -9.42 6.01
N GLY A 30 -9.22 -10.46 5.54
CA GLY A 30 -9.72 -11.81 5.35
C GLY A 30 -9.14 -12.78 6.37
N THR A 31 -9.38 -14.07 6.11
CA THR A 31 -8.80 -15.17 6.88
C THR A 31 -8.18 -16.20 5.95
N SER A 32 -7.00 -16.70 6.33
CA SER A 32 -6.30 -17.80 5.69
C SER A 32 -5.92 -18.81 6.76
N GLY A 33 -6.71 -19.88 6.87
CA GLY A 33 -6.60 -20.83 7.99
C GLY A 33 -6.97 -20.14 9.30
N THR A 34 -6.02 -20.12 10.25
CA THR A 34 -6.18 -19.47 11.56
C THR A 34 -5.63 -18.04 11.61
N ALA A 35 -4.99 -17.57 10.53
CA ALA A 35 -4.37 -16.25 10.46
C ALA A 35 -5.27 -15.24 9.74
N LEU A 36 -5.04 -13.95 10.03
CA LEU A 36 -5.63 -12.83 9.29
C LEU A 36 -4.74 -12.46 8.10
N ASP A 37 -5.36 -12.14 6.97
CA ASP A 37 -4.67 -11.69 5.77
C ASP A 37 -5.30 -10.44 5.18
N VAL A 38 -4.56 -9.77 4.29
CA VAL A 38 -5.06 -8.65 3.50
C VAL A 38 -4.84 -8.96 2.03
N LYS A 39 -5.90 -8.89 1.24
CA LYS A 39 -5.80 -9.08 -0.21
C LYS A 39 -5.11 -7.86 -0.83
N LEU A 40 -3.95 -8.11 -1.43
CA LEU A 40 -3.22 -7.11 -2.21
C LEU A 40 -3.85 -6.98 -3.60
N PRO A 41 -4.30 -5.78 -4.01
CA PRO A 41 -4.81 -5.55 -5.34
C PRO A 41 -3.75 -5.84 -6.41
N LYS A 42 -4.18 -6.32 -7.58
CA LYS A 42 -3.28 -6.63 -8.71
C LYS A 42 -2.36 -5.46 -9.08
N ALA A 43 -2.89 -4.23 -9.11
CA ALA A 43 -2.09 -3.04 -9.41
C ALA A 43 -0.90 -2.86 -8.44
N LEU A 44 -1.06 -3.17 -7.15
CA LEU A 44 0.01 -3.09 -6.16
C LEU A 44 1.01 -4.23 -6.32
N VAL A 45 0.53 -5.44 -6.61
CA VAL A 45 1.36 -6.62 -6.89
C VAL A 45 2.24 -6.37 -8.11
N ASP A 46 1.67 -5.85 -9.20
CA ASP A 46 2.37 -5.56 -10.44
C ASP A 46 3.37 -4.40 -10.23
N PHE A 47 2.95 -3.32 -9.57
CA PHE A 47 3.82 -2.17 -9.27
C PHE A 47 5.05 -2.55 -8.45
N MET A 48 4.87 -3.38 -7.42
CA MET A 48 5.95 -3.82 -6.53
C MET A 48 6.64 -5.10 -7.00
N SER A 49 6.21 -5.68 -8.14
CA SER A 49 6.70 -6.96 -8.66
C SER A 49 6.70 -8.08 -7.60
N LEU A 50 5.63 -8.16 -6.80
CA LEU A 50 5.52 -9.14 -5.72
C LEU A 50 5.35 -10.55 -6.27
N GLN A 51 6.08 -11.49 -5.67
CA GLN A 51 5.96 -12.90 -5.98
C GLN A 51 5.49 -13.68 -4.77
N LYS A 52 4.70 -14.73 -5.01
CA LYS A 52 4.26 -15.64 -3.94
C LYS A 52 5.48 -16.27 -3.27
N GLY A 53 5.47 -16.32 -1.94
CA GLY A 53 6.55 -16.91 -1.16
C GLY A 53 7.72 -15.97 -0.88
N LYS A 54 7.67 -14.71 -1.35
CA LYS A 54 8.65 -13.70 -0.95
C LYS A 54 8.52 -13.39 0.54
N GLU A 55 9.65 -13.40 1.25
CA GLU A 55 9.70 -13.03 2.67
C GLU A 55 9.49 -11.51 2.84
N VAL A 56 8.76 -11.17 3.89
CA VAL A 56 8.44 -9.79 4.24
C VAL A 56 8.49 -9.62 5.76
N ILE A 57 8.75 -8.40 6.20
CA ILE A 57 8.73 -8.01 7.60
C ILE A 57 7.49 -7.15 7.83
N ILE A 58 6.68 -7.49 8.83
CA ILE A 58 5.54 -6.67 9.24
C ILE A 58 5.94 -5.90 10.49
N GLU A 59 5.94 -4.57 10.40
CA GLU A 59 6.37 -3.68 11.47
C GLU A 59 5.23 -2.76 11.91
N PRO A 60 4.88 -2.71 13.20
CA PRO A 60 3.92 -1.74 13.69
C PRO A 60 4.54 -0.33 13.71
N ILE A 61 3.86 0.63 13.08
CA ILE A 61 4.20 2.06 13.20
C ILE A 61 3.50 2.65 14.43
N ASN A 62 2.23 2.27 14.65
CA ASN A 62 1.43 2.63 15.83
C ASN A 62 0.20 1.72 15.93
N LYS A 63 -0.69 1.97 16.91
CA LYS A 63 -1.91 1.17 17.16
C LYS A 63 -2.87 1.04 15.97
N GLN A 64 -2.80 1.94 14.98
CA GLN A 64 -3.70 1.99 13.83
C GLN A 64 -3.00 1.68 12.51
N ARG A 65 -1.67 1.52 12.50
CA ARG A 65 -0.88 1.42 11.27
C ARG A 65 0.29 0.48 11.47
N PHE A 66 0.47 -0.40 10.51
CA PHE A 66 1.69 -1.16 10.31
C PHE A 66 2.15 -0.99 8.86
N GLN A 67 3.42 -1.30 8.60
CA GLN A 67 3.98 -1.37 7.26
C GLN A 67 4.47 -2.80 6.99
N VAL A 68 4.51 -3.14 5.71
CA VAL A 68 5.11 -4.38 5.22
C VAL A 68 6.34 -4.01 4.43
N VAL A 69 7.50 -4.44 4.89
CA VAL A 69 8.80 -4.19 4.26
C VAL A 69 9.20 -5.45 3.51
N LEU A 70 9.55 -5.30 2.23
CA LEU A 70 10.11 -6.41 1.46
C LEU A 70 11.54 -6.66 1.91
N GLY A 71 11.89 -7.93 2.15
CA GLY A 71 13.28 -8.37 2.28
C GLY A 71 14.04 -8.24 0.96
#